data_AF-Q7YXK4-F1
#
_entry.id   AF-Q7YXK4-F1
#
_cell.length_a   1.000
_cell.length_b   1.000
_cell.length_c   1.000
_cell.angle_alpha   90.00
_cell.angle_beta   90.00
_cell.angle_gamma   90.00
#
_symmetry.space_group_name_H-M   'P 1'
#
loop_
_entity.id
_entity.type
_entity.pdbx_description
1 polymer ?
#
loop_
_entity_poly.entity_id
_entity_poly.type
_entity_poly.pdbx_seq_one_letter_code
_entity_poly.pdbx_strand_id
1 'polypeptide(L)'
;MGDVPPPDAAAAPPPDAAAAPPPADAAAAPPPDAAAAPPPPEAAAAPPADAGAAAPPPPGPTTLTADPPEANMPAAGGVSTHTLSNPSGVRLAFKVKSTNNNEYRLRPVYGFVEATGNSPLEITRSAGPPKNDKLVILFKEAAADASDPAALFKEGAPLGELTLPLNAA
;
A
#
# COMPACT_ATOMS: atom_id res chain seq x y z
N MET A 1 35.39 -58.77 -12.16
CA MET A 1 34.40 -59.66 -12.81
C MET A 1 33.05 -59.18 -12.35
N GLY A 2 32.55 -58.09 -12.91
CA GLY A 2 31.77 -58.02 -14.16
C GLY A 2 30.46 -57.33 -13.73
N ASP A 3 29.79 -56.47 -14.48
CA ASP A 3 29.89 -56.04 -15.86
C ASP A 3 29.20 -54.65 -15.92
N VAL A 4 29.60 -53.79 -16.86
CA VAL A 4 29.07 -52.44 -17.13
C VAL A 4 28.07 -52.56 -18.31
N PRO A 5 27.09 -51.65 -18.48
CA PRO A 5 25.69 -51.92 -18.81
C PRO A 5 25.41 -52.04 -20.33
N PRO A 6 24.13 -52.19 -20.72
CA PRO A 6 23.61 -51.52 -21.89
C PRO A 6 22.58 -50.39 -21.57
N PRO A 7 22.42 -49.42 -22.49
CA PRO A 7 21.64 -48.20 -22.32
C PRO A 7 20.22 -48.26 -22.95
N ASP A 8 19.44 -47.22 -22.64
CA ASP A 8 18.32 -46.67 -23.42
C ASP A 8 16.99 -47.46 -23.49
N ALA A 9 15.95 -46.85 -22.90
CA ALA A 9 14.59 -46.94 -23.40
C ALA A 9 13.86 -45.63 -23.08
N ALA A 10 14.05 -44.65 -23.96
CA ALA A 10 13.17 -43.51 -24.12
C ALA A 10 11.70 -43.96 -24.23
N ALA A 11 10.88 -43.56 -23.25
CA ALA A 11 9.43 -43.58 -23.39
C ALA A 11 8.97 -42.18 -23.83
N ALA A 12 8.48 -42.15 -25.06
CA ALA A 12 8.12 -40.99 -25.86
C ALA A 12 7.05 -40.07 -25.21
N PRO A 13 7.06 -38.77 -25.55
CA PRO A 13 6.00 -37.84 -25.17
C PRO A 13 4.67 -38.20 -25.84
N PRO A 14 3.51 -37.90 -25.22
CA PRO A 14 2.23 -38.00 -25.91
C PRO A 14 2.16 -37.01 -27.09
N PRO A 15 1.44 -37.37 -28.16
CA PRO A 15 1.47 -36.66 -29.43
C PRO A 15 0.77 -35.30 -29.40
N ASP A 16 1.35 -34.41 -30.20
CA ASP A 16 0.85 -33.14 -30.69
C ASP A 16 -0.57 -33.29 -31.29
N ALA A 17 -1.53 -32.53 -30.76
CA ALA A 17 -2.80 -32.26 -31.42
C ALA A 17 -2.80 -30.83 -31.95
N ALA A 18 -2.15 -30.64 -33.10
CA ALA A 18 -2.29 -29.47 -33.94
C ALA A 18 -3.70 -29.40 -34.57
N ALA A 19 -4.38 -28.28 -34.37
CA ALA A 19 -5.31 -27.61 -35.31
C ALA A 19 -5.93 -26.41 -34.58
N ALA A 20 -5.99 -25.17 -35.06
CA ALA A 20 -5.49 -24.47 -36.24
C ALA A 20 -5.58 -22.94 -35.93
N PRO A 21 -4.73 -22.08 -36.54
CA PRO A 21 -4.81 -20.61 -36.46
C PRO A 21 -5.89 -20.03 -37.44
N PRO A 22 -6.14 -18.69 -37.44
CA PRO A 22 -7.47 -18.07 -37.58
C PRO A 22 -7.86 -17.65 -39.01
N PRO A 23 -9.08 -17.11 -39.20
CA PRO A 23 -9.28 -15.91 -40.03
C PRO A 23 -10.09 -14.85 -39.25
N ALA A 24 -9.61 -13.61 -39.09
CA ALA A 24 -9.65 -12.48 -40.04
C ALA A 24 -10.93 -11.63 -39.91
N ASP A 25 -10.68 -10.38 -39.49
CA ASP A 25 -11.32 -9.13 -39.94
C ASP A 25 -12.85 -9.06 -40.09
N ALA A 26 -13.47 -8.28 -39.20
CA ALA A 26 -14.65 -7.50 -39.54
C ALA A 26 -14.59 -6.16 -38.80
N ALA A 27 -14.00 -5.17 -39.46
CA ALA A 27 -14.24 -3.77 -39.16
C ALA A 27 -15.74 -3.43 -39.27
N ALA A 28 -16.27 -2.68 -38.31
CA ALA A 28 -17.44 -1.85 -38.51
C ALA A 28 -17.33 -0.58 -37.64
N ALA A 29 -17.48 0.53 -38.35
CA ALA A 29 -17.26 1.93 -38.03
C ALA A 29 -18.10 2.49 -36.85
N PRO A 30 -17.70 3.67 -36.31
CA PRO A 30 -18.36 4.32 -35.16
C PRO A 30 -19.75 4.89 -35.52
N PRO A 31 -20.66 5.06 -34.55
CA PRO A 31 -21.81 5.93 -34.75
C PRO A 31 -21.40 7.42 -34.74
N PRO A 32 -22.16 8.27 -35.45
CA PRO A 32 -21.74 9.61 -35.88
C PRO A 32 -21.99 10.73 -34.87
N ASP A 33 -21.24 11.81 -35.13
CA ASP A 33 -21.35 13.18 -34.65
C ASP A 33 -22.76 13.76 -34.75
N ALA A 34 -23.22 14.44 -33.69
CA ALA A 34 -24.31 15.40 -33.73
C ALA A 34 -23.78 16.79 -33.32
N ALA A 35 -23.26 17.50 -34.32
CA ALA A 35 -23.05 18.93 -34.46
C ALA A 35 -24.03 19.81 -33.63
N ALA A 36 -23.54 20.75 -32.82
CA ALA A 36 -23.25 22.18 -33.15
C ALA A 36 -24.55 23.02 -33.36
N ALA A 37 -24.76 24.24 -32.86
CA ALA A 37 -23.97 25.36 -32.32
C ALA A 37 -24.98 26.38 -31.68
N PRO A 38 -24.74 27.72 -31.48
CA PRO A 38 -23.56 28.54 -31.14
C PRO A 38 -23.81 29.52 -29.91
N PRO A 39 -22.85 30.41 -29.52
CA PRO A 39 -22.86 31.31 -28.32
C PRO A 39 -23.12 32.83 -28.66
N PRO A 40 -22.78 33.89 -27.85
CA PRO A 40 -22.96 34.31 -26.42
C PRO A 40 -23.71 35.69 -26.31
N PRO A 41 -23.67 36.52 -25.20
CA PRO A 41 -22.51 37.38 -24.86
C PRO A 41 -22.20 37.62 -23.35
N GLU A 42 -21.06 38.27 -23.15
CA GLU A 42 -20.28 38.65 -21.96
C GLU A 42 -20.96 39.46 -20.84
N ALA A 43 -20.44 39.30 -19.61
CA ALA A 43 -19.73 40.32 -18.81
C ALA A 43 -19.45 39.75 -17.40
N ALA A 44 -18.26 39.78 -16.80
CA ALA A 44 -17.13 40.65 -17.02
C ALA A 44 -15.82 40.02 -16.52
N ALA A 45 -14.76 40.29 -17.28
CA ALA A 45 -13.39 40.60 -16.85
C ALA A 45 -12.54 39.52 -16.15
N ALA A 46 -11.52 39.05 -16.88
CA ALA A 46 -10.19 38.73 -16.34
C ALA A 46 -9.20 39.83 -16.83
N PRO A 47 -7.93 39.89 -16.38
CA PRO A 47 -7.33 39.74 -15.05
C PRO A 47 -6.40 40.97 -14.73
N PRO A 48 -5.50 40.93 -13.73
CA PRO A 48 -4.14 40.47 -14.06
C PRO A 48 -3.52 39.53 -13.01
N ALA A 49 -2.39 38.97 -13.41
CA ALA A 49 -1.57 38.00 -12.72
C ALA A 49 -1.16 38.39 -11.29
N ASP A 50 -1.13 37.40 -10.40
CA ASP A 50 -0.05 37.28 -9.42
C ASP A 50 0.21 35.80 -9.13
N ALA A 51 1.48 35.43 -9.15
CA ALA A 51 1.97 34.12 -8.81
C ALA A 51 1.89 33.93 -7.28
N GLY A 52 0.70 33.66 -6.77
CA GLY A 52 0.49 33.24 -5.39
C GLY A 52 0.07 31.78 -5.37
N ALA A 53 0.97 30.89 -4.94
CA ALA A 53 0.61 29.53 -4.60
C ALA A 53 -0.66 29.55 -3.75
N ALA A 54 -1.76 28.98 -4.27
CA ALA A 54 -2.97 28.78 -3.50
C ALA A 54 -2.57 28.03 -2.24
N ALA A 55 -2.66 28.70 -1.09
CA ALA A 55 -2.37 28.07 0.18
C ALA A 55 -3.23 26.80 0.25
N PRO A 56 -2.63 25.63 0.55
CA PRO A 56 -3.41 24.40 0.68
C PRO A 56 -4.54 24.64 1.68
N PRO A 57 -5.69 23.95 1.53
CA PRO A 57 -6.80 24.06 2.48
C PRO A 57 -6.26 23.91 3.92
N PRO A 58 -6.83 24.63 4.91
CA PRO A 58 -6.38 24.52 6.29
C PRO A 58 -6.33 23.04 6.65
N PRO A 59 -5.20 22.52 7.15
CA PRO A 59 -5.07 21.11 7.42
C PRO A 59 -6.17 20.73 8.42
N GLY A 60 -7.12 19.90 7.98
CA GLY A 60 -7.96 19.17 8.91
C GLY A 60 -7.07 18.36 9.85
N PRO A 61 -7.57 17.91 11.01
CA PRO A 61 -6.73 17.19 11.96
C PRO A 61 -6.08 15.99 11.27
N THR A 62 -4.76 16.06 11.12
CA THR A 62 -3.97 15.01 10.51
C THR A 62 -4.01 13.79 11.42
N THR A 63 -4.65 12.70 10.98
CA THR A 63 -4.88 11.51 11.81
C THR A 63 -4.55 10.23 11.05
N LEU A 64 -4.23 9.16 11.78
CA LEU A 64 -3.98 7.83 11.22
C LEU A 64 -4.83 6.82 11.99
N THR A 65 -5.50 5.93 11.27
CA THR A 65 -6.27 4.81 11.86
C THR A 65 -5.69 3.48 11.41
N ALA A 66 -5.92 2.42 12.18
CA ALA A 66 -5.54 1.06 11.82
C ALA A 66 -6.77 0.15 11.90
N ASP A 67 -6.93 -0.71 10.91
CA ASP A 67 -8.00 -1.71 10.86
C ASP A 67 -7.42 -3.10 10.55
N PRO A 68 -7.57 -4.11 11.42
CA PRO A 68 -8.22 -4.05 12.74
C PRO A 68 -7.50 -3.11 13.73
N PRO A 69 -8.21 -2.55 14.73
CA PRO A 69 -7.61 -1.67 15.74
C PRO A 69 -6.84 -2.41 16.84
N GLU A 70 -6.87 -3.75 16.83
CA GLU A 70 -6.17 -4.63 17.76
C GLU A 70 -5.72 -5.92 17.06
N ALA A 71 -4.60 -6.50 17.49
CA ALA A 71 -4.07 -7.72 16.89
C ALA A 71 -4.20 -8.89 17.87
N ASN A 72 -5.08 -9.85 17.55
CA ASN A 72 -5.23 -11.09 18.32
C ASN A 72 -4.52 -12.23 17.59
N MET A 73 -3.50 -12.82 18.20
CA MET A 73 -2.69 -13.88 17.58
C MET A 73 -2.41 -15.05 18.54
N PRO A 74 -2.30 -16.29 18.02
CA PRO A 74 -1.95 -17.46 18.82
C PRO A 74 -0.56 -17.39 19.47
N ALA A 75 -0.40 -17.94 20.68
CA ALA A 75 0.89 -18.12 21.37
C ALA A 75 1.89 -18.97 20.58
N ALA A 76 1.38 -19.89 19.76
CA ALA A 76 2.18 -20.69 18.84
C ALA A 76 2.78 -19.87 17.67
N GLY A 77 2.40 -18.60 17.51
CA GLY A 77 2.81 -17.75 16.41
C GLY A 77 1.71 -17.59 15.34
N GLY A 78 1.86 -16.58 14.50
CA GLY A 78 0.89 -16.22 13.48
C GLY A 78 1.24 -14.93 12.75
N VAL A 79 0.42 -14.55 11.78
CA VAL A 79 0.54 -13.27 11.06
C VAL A 79 -0.79 -12.55 11.15
N SER A 80 -0.75 -11.26 11.51
CA SER A 80 -1.89 -10.36 11.51
C SER A 80 -1.59 -9.19 10.57
N THR A 81 -2.49 -8.91 9.64
CA THR A 81 -2.37 -7.79 8.70
C THR A 81 -3.32 -6.68 9.10
N HIS A 82 -2.79 -5.48 9.25
CA HIS A 82 -3.52 -4.27 9.60
C HIS A 82 -3.44 -3.27 8.46
N THR A 83 -4.51 -2.55 8.19
CA THR A 83 -4.56 -1.52 7.17
C THR A 83 -4.48 -0.17 7.85
N LEU A 84 -3.37 0.53 7.66
CA LEU A 84 -3.20 1.90 8.12
C LEU A 84 -3.88 2.84 7.14
N SER A 85 -4.92 3.56 7.57
CA SER A 85 -5.68 4.47 6.72
C SER A 85 -5.39 5.92 7.12
N ASN A 86 -5.07 6.72 6.10
CA ASN A 86 -4.84 8.15 6.23
C ASN A 86 -6.03 8.90 5.62
N PRO A 87 -7.01 9.37 6.42
CA PRO A 87 -8.12 10.19 5.92
C PRO A 87 -7.71 11.63 5.56
N SER A 88 -6.46 12.04 5.83
CA SER A 88 -6.00 13.40 5.61
C SER A 88 -5.62 13.65 4.15
N GLY A 89 -5.75 14.90 3.70
CA GLY A 89 -5.39 15.34 2.35
C GLY A 89 -3.88 15.52 2.11
N VAL A 90 -3.04 15.05 3.05
CA VAL A 90 -1.58 15.16 2.99
C VAL A 90 -0.95 13.79 3.18
N ARG A 91 0.23 13.59 2.60
CA ARG A 91 1.01 12.36 2.75
C ARG A 91 1.58 12.25 4.16
N LEU A 92 1.44 11.09 4.79
CA LEU A 92 1.98 10.83 6.12
C LEU A 92 3.13 9.84 6.06
N ALA A 93 4.17 10.09 6.85
CA ALA A 93 5.14 9.07 7.21
C ALA A 93 4.73 8.45 8.55
N PHE A 94 4.95 7.15 8.69
CA PHE A 94 4.75 6.44 9.95
C PHE A 94 6.01 5.70 10.39
N LYS A 95 6.15 5.58 11.71
CA LYS A 95 7.16 4.77 12.39
C LYS A 95 6.48 3.88 13.41
N VAL A 96 6.66 2.59 13.26
CA VAL A 96 6.12 1.59 14.17
C VAL A 96 7.14 1.27 15.27
N LYS A 97 6.68 1.23 16.52
CA LYS A 97 7.43 0.79 17.68
C LYS A 97 6.65 -0.31 18.38
N SER A 98 7.30 -1.42 18.71
CA SER A 98 6.72 -2.43 19.59
C SER A 98 7.37 -2.38 20.96
N THR A 99 6.58 -2.64 22.00
CA THR A 99 7.08 -2.93 23.36
C THR A 99 7.81 -4.28 23.42
N ASN A 100 7.58 -5.15 22.44
CA ASN A 100 8.26 -6.43 22.32
C ASN A 100 8.71 -6.69 20.88
N ASN A 101 10.02 -6.69 20.66
CA ASN A 101 10.63 -6.89 19.34
C ASN A 101 11.32 -8.26 19.22
N ASN A 102 11.29 -9.09 20.28
CA ASN A 102 11.86 -10.43 20.26
C ASN A 102 10.88 -11.41 19.62
N GLU A 103 9.63 -11.41 20.09
CA GLU A 103 8.58 -12.30 19.56
C GLU A 103 7.84 -11.70 18.36
N TYR A 104 7.87 -10.38 18.13
CA TYR A 104 7.19 -9.75 17.00
C TYR A 104 8.15 -9.22 15.94
N ARG A 105 7.82 -9.49 14.68
CA ARG A 105 8.41 -8.84 13.50
C ARG A 105 7.36 -8.00 12.80
N LEU A 106 7.71 -6.76 12.51
CA LEU A 106 6.82 -5.76 11.91
C LEU A 106 7.30 -5.42 10.50
N ARG A 107 6.39 -5.42 9.54
CA ARG A 107 6.68 -5.07 8.16
C ARG A 107 5.55 -4.23 7.54
N PRO A 108 5.83 -3.00 7.08
CA PRO A 108 7.06 -2.23 7.26
C PRO A 108 7.16 -1.58 8.66
N VAL A 109 8.37 -1.30 9.15
CA VAL A 109 8.59 -0.51 10.39
C VAL A 109 8.51 0.99 10.12
N TYR A 110 8.89 1.39 8.91
CA TYR A 110 8.80 2.77 8.43
C TYR A 110 8.16 2.75 7.06
N GLY A 111 7.27 3.69 6.80
CA GLY A 111 6.62 3.78 5.50
C GLY A 111 5.90 5.10 5.33
N PHE A 112 5.30 5.24 4.16
CA PHE A 112 4.41 6.34 3.83
C PHE A 112 2.99 5.82 3.65
N VAL A 113 2.03 6.67 3.96
CA VAL A 113 0.62 6.53 3.58
C VAL A 113 0.26 7.76 2.78
N GLU A 114 -0.11 7.57 1.52
CA GLU A 114 -0.51 8.67 0.64
C GLU A 114 -1.75 9.39 1.17
N ALA A 115 -1.98 10.60 0.66
CA ALA A 115 -3.18 11.37 1.00
C ALA A 115 -4.46 10.59 0.65
N THR A 116 -5.39 10.50 1.60
CA THR A 116 -6.64 9.71 1.46
C THR A 116 -6.37 8.23 1.15
N GLY A 117 -5.16 7.74 1.42
CA GLY A 117 -4.66 6.42 1.05
C GLY A 117 -4.64 5.43 2.21
N ASN A 118 -4.19 4.23 1.90
CA ASN A 118 -3.99 3.15 2.87
C ASN A 118 -2.65 2.45 2.66
N SER A 119 -2.12 1.86 3.72
CA SER A 119 -0.85 1.15 3.73
C SER A 119 -0.94 -0.09 4.62
N PRO A 120 -0.61 -1.30 4.11
CA PRO A 120 -0.66 -2.51 4.92
C PRO A 120 0.52 -2.56 5.91
N LEU A 121 0.22 -3.04 7.12
CA LEU A 121 1.16 -3.33 8.20
C LEU A 121 0.99 -4.81 8.59
N GLU A 122 1.99 -5.61 8.26
CA GLU A 122 2.10 -7.00 8.66
C GLU A 122 2.79 -7.11 10.02
N ILE A 123 2.13 -7.81 10.94
CA ILE A 123 2.63 -8.15 12.27
C ILE A 123 2.79 -9.66 12.32
N THR A 124 4.02 -10.15 12.31
CA THR A 124 4.32 -11.57 12.49
C THR A 124 4.70 -11.83 13.94
N ARG A 125 3.97 -12.73 14.60
CA ARG A 125 4.30 -13.26 15.92
C ARG A 125 5.02 -14.59 15.79
N SER A 126 6.15 -14.73 16.47
CA SER A 126 6.87 -15.99 16.65
C SER A 126 6.30 -16.75 17.85
N ALA A 127 6.48 -18.08 17.87
CA ALA A 127 6.08 -18.90 19.01
C ALA A 127 6.74 -18.40 20.30
N GLY A 128 5.93 -18.20 21.34
CA GLY A 128 6.38 -17.65 22.62
C GLY A 128 5.28 -17.73 23.69
N PRO A 129 5.59 -17.33 24.93
CA PRO A 129 4.59 -17.34 25.99
C PRO A 129 3.42 -16.39 25.67
N PRO A 130 2.21 -16.69 26.14
CA PRO A 130 1.09 -15.77 26.04
C PRO A 130 1.40 -14.48 26.81
N LYS A 131 1.17 -13.34 26.15
CA LYS A 131 1.53 -12.02 26.68
C LYS A 131 0.71 -10.94 26.00
N ASN A 132 0.37 -9.88 26.73
CA ASN A 132 -0.15 -8.67 26.14
C ASN A 132 0.99 -7.69 25.93
N ASP A 133 1.17 -7.29 24.67
CA ASP A 133 2.14 -6.27 24.28
C ASP A 133 1.40 -5.10 23.62
N LYS A 134 2.12 -4.02 23.36
CA LYS A 134 1.62 -2.80 22.74
C LYS A 134 2.49 -2.43 21.54
N LEU A 135 1.83 -2.05 20.45
CA LEU A 135 2.41 -1.45 19.26
C LEU A 135 2.00 0.03 19.19
N VAL A 136 2.95 0.92 18.96
CA VAL A 136 2.75 2.37 18.88
C VAL A 136 3.24 2.84 17.52
N ILE A 137 2.33 3.41 16.74
CA ILE A 137 2.60 3.96 15.41
C ILE A 137 2.65 5.47 15.55
N LEU A 138 3.85 6.03 15.45
CA LEU A 138 4.05 7.46 15.40
C LEU A 138 3.87 7.92 13.96
N PHE A 139 3.14 9.01 13.73
CA PHE A 139 2.97 9.56 12.39
C PHE A 139 3.31 11.04 12.32
N LYS A 140 3.75 11.47 11.14
CA LYS A 140 4.15 12.84 10.82
C LYS A 140 3.73 13.17 9.40
N GLU A 141 3.54 14.44 9.13
CA GLU A 141 3.42 14.92 7.76
C GLU A 141 4.73 14.70 7.01
N ALA A 142 4.61 14.25 5.76
CA ALA A 142 5.71 14.00 4.86
C ALA A 142 5.53 14.86 3.60
N ALA A 143 6.62 15.46 3.13
CA ALA A 143 6.63 16.11 1.83
C ALA A 143 6.37 15.08 0.72
N ALA A 144 5.74 15.51 -0.39
CA ALA A 144 5.44 14.64 -1.51
C ALA A 144 6.71 14.04 -2.15
N ASP A 145 7.81 14.78 -2.13
CA ASP A 145 9.15 14.41 -2.60
C ASP A 145 9.99 13.64 -1.56
N ALA A 146 9.49 13.48 -0.33
CA ALA A 146 10.19 12.73 0.69
C ALA A 146 10.35 11.26 0.27
N SER A 147 11.60 10.81 0.22
CA SER A 147 11.94 9.44 -0.18
C SER A 147 12.28 8.54 0.99
N ASP A 148 12.79 9.10 2.09
CA ASP A 148 13.15 8.33 3.30
C ASP A 148 12.20 8.66 4.47
N PRO A 149 11.27 7.75 4.82
CA PRO A 149 10.39 7.97 5.96
C PRO A 149 11.17 7.93 7.28
N ALA A 150 12.28 7.18 7.37
CA ALA A 150 13.05 7.07 8.60
C ALA A 150 13.77 8.38 8.95
N ALA A 151 14.22 9.15 7.94
CA ALA A 151 14.81 10.47 8.13
C ALA A 151 13.86 11.45 8.84
N LEU A 152 12.56 11.40 8.52
CA LEU A 152 11.54 12.29 9.11
C LEU A 152 11.33 12.09 10.62
N PHE A 153 11.75 10.93 11.13
CA PHE A 153 11.68 10.60 12.57
C PHE A 153 13.02 10.75 13.29
N LYS A 154 14.06 11.27 12.63
CA LYS A 154 15.33 11.65 13.30
C LYS A 154 15.21 13.00 14.01
N GLU A 155 14.42 13.91 13.46
CA GLU A 155 14.26 15.28 13.96
C GLU A 155 12.79 15.69 14.02
N GLY A 156 12.43 16.52 14.99
CA GLY A 156 11.06 17.02 15.20
C GLY A 156 10.11 16.02 15.87
N ALA A 157 9.14 16.54 16.64
CA ALA A 157 8.14 15.73 17.33
C ALA A 157 7.17 15.04 16.34
N PRO A 158 6.66 13.84 16.68
CA PRO A 158 5.55 13.25 15.93
C PRO A 158 4.32 14.15 15.97
N LEU A 159 3.52 14.14 14.91
CA LEU A 159 2.25 14.87 14.86
C LEU A 159 1.23 14.21 15.79
N GLY A 160 1.24 12.87 15.80
CA GLY A 160 0.44 12.07 16.71
C GLY A 160 0.93 10.64 16.80
N GLU A 161 0.22 9.86 17.60
CA GLU A 161 0.48 8.45 17.79
C GLU A 161 -0.81 7.64 17.78
N LEU A 162 -0.72 6.42 17.26
CA LEU A 162 -1.77 5.42 17.26
C LEU A 162 -1.27 4.21 18.04
N THR A 163 -2.01 3.83 19.07
CA THR A 163 -1.70 2.65 19.88
C THR A 163 -2.56 1.47 19.46
N LEU A 164 -1.93 0.34 19.18
CA LEU A 164 -2.55 -0.92 18.79
C LEU A 164 -2.17 -2.01 19.81
N PRO A 165 -3.12 -2.56 20.57
CA PRO A 165 -2.84 -3.63 21.51
C PRO A 165 -2.56 -4.95 20.78
N LEU A 166 -1.53 -5.67 21.23
CA LEU A 166 -1.14 -6.98 20.73
C LEU A 166 -1.52 -8.02 21.78
N ASN A 167 -2.53 -8.81 21.47
CA ASN A 167 -3.10 -9.81 22.35
C ASN A 167 -2.70 -11.19 21.88
N ALA A 168 -1.99 -11.88 22.77
CA ALA A 168 -1.20 -12.99 22.38
C ALA A 168 -1.51 -14.16 23.33
N ALA A 169 -2.39 -15.07 22.90
CA ALA A 169 -3.02 -16.10 23.75
C ALA A 169 -2.87 -17.51 23.17
#